data_AF-A0AAW7Q1T2-F1
#
_entry.id   AF-A0AAW7Q1T2-F1
#
_cell.length_a   1.000
_cell.length_b   1.000
_cell.length_c   1.000
_cell.angle_alpha   90.00
_cell.angle_beta   90.00
_cell.angle_gamma   90.00
#
_symmetry.space_group_name_H-M   'P 1'
#
loop_
_entity.id
_entity.type
_entity.pdbx_description
1 polymer ?
#
loop_
_entity_poly.entity_id
_entity_poly.type
_entity_poly.pdbx_seq_one_letter_code
_entity_poly.pdbx_strand_id
1 'polypeptide(L)'
;MKNIKIISTNDVDNTNIEGQNLEIYKLDKNKSDENELKKTVIDINKSQNEFVYLITNKEDLFEFFNRNIICEKMTNDKFGFESEFFNVDIKNITNEFKISLEQNLENNLYFIIKEYNEIKNIFIRNIEQVLNNYGSVFQIDIKRLVKNTAYKVNSKDELINLINEDLNLISFKQIITSRLCIIFYRLTYFDLDASKASIGRIFTNIFGESESFKINLNRNPNGWFFTDLNNKIFRGYKINSLPTLSTLPINNESDLKIKIAKKLLSNNIKLKIVAEAIEMKEEELKNFIYGNNSSSLNINNNFRISPNFGQQFPTIIDDVRSWN
;
A
#
# COMPACT_ATOMS: atom_id res chain seq x y z
N MET A 1 -20.72 0.75 -4.58
CA MET A 1 -19.56 0.30 -3.79
C MET A 1 -20.07 0.00 -2.39
N LYS A 2 -19.94 -1.23 -1.87
CA LYS A 2 -20.64 -1.62 -0.64
C LYS A 2 -19.96 -1.01 0.60
N ASN A 3 -20.74 -0.46 1.51
CA ASN A 3 -20.25 0.19 2.73
C ASN A 3 -21.00 -0.35 3.96
N ILE A 4 -20.31 -0.33 5.09
CA ILE A 4 -20.90 -0.40 6.43
C ILE A 4 -20.60 0.92 7.15
N LYS A 5 -21.61 1.53 7.78
CA LYS A 5 -21.42 2.63 8.73
C LYS A 5 -21.59 2.10 10.15
N ILE A 6 -20.49 2.03 10.89
CA ILE A 6 -20.43 1.57 12.28
C ILE A 6 -20.51 2.80 13.18
N ILE A 7 -21.54 2.88 14.02
CA ILE A 7 -21.78 3.98 14.94
C ILE A 7 -21.50 3.51 16.36
N SER A 8 -20.44 4.04 16.96
CA SER A 8 -20.10 3.87 18.37
C SER A 8 -20.92 4.85 19.21
N THR A 9 -21.82 4.34 20.04
CA THR A 9 -22.70 5.12 20.93
C THR A 9 -23.03 4.32 22.18
N ASN A 10 -23.13 4.98 23.34
CA ASN A 10 -23.62 4.33 24.56
C ASN A 10 -25.15 4.12 24.56
N ASP A 11 -25.88 4.81 23.68
CA ASP A 11 -27.35 4.79 23.61
C ASP A 11 -27.84 4.00 22.39
N VAL A 12 -27.42 2.73 22.30
CA VAL A 12 -27.61 1.85 21.14
C VAL A 12 -29.09 1.72 20.74
N ASP A 13 -29.98 1.58 21.72
CA ASP A 13 -31.39 1.34 21.46
C ASP A 13 -32.14 2.59 20.99
N ASN A 14 -31.87 3.77 21.57
CA ASN A 14 -32.54 5.01 21.18
C ASN A 14 -31.90 5.71 19.98
N THR A 15 -30.68 5.31 19.59
CA THR A 15 -30.07 5.78 18.34
C THR A 15 -30.89 5.29 17.15
N ASN A 16 -31.53 6.23 16.46
CA ASN A 16 -32.32 5.98 15.26
C ASN A 16 -31.68 6.68 14.07
N ILE A 17 -31.78 6.06 12.89
CA ILE A 17 -31.24 6.57 11.64
C ILE A 17 -32.42 6.76 10.69
N GLU A 18 -32.61 7.98 10.22
CA GLU A 18 -33.72 8.31 9.32
C GLU A 18 -33.33 8.05 7.86
N GLY A 19 -34.24 7.42 7.11
CA GLY A 19 -34.04 7.09 5.70
C GLY A 19 -34.94 5.96 5.24
N GLN A 20 -35.10 5.82 3.92
CA GLN A 20 -35.84 4.70 3.32
C GLN A 20 -34.90 3.53 3.03
N ASN A 21 -35.40 2.30 3.18
CA ASN A 21 -34.68 1.05 2.88
C ASN A 21 -33.34 0.87 3.62
N LEU A 22 -33.23 1.40 4.84
CA LEU A 22 -32.04 1.21 5.68
C LEU A 22 -32.01 -0.20 6.28
N GLU A 23 -30.86 -0.86 6.20
CA GLU A 23 -30.57 -2.09 6.93
C GLU A 23 -29.75 -1.75 8.17
N ILE A 24 -30.34 -1.92 9.35
CA ILE A 24 -29.77 -1.48 10.62
C ILE A 24 -29.64 -2.68 11.56
N TYR A 25 -28.41 -2.93 12.01
CA TYR A 25 -28.09 -3.86 13.07
C TYR A 25 -27.76 -3.08 14.34
N LYS A 26 -28.28 -3.54 15.48
CA LYS A 26 -28.01 -2.98 16.82
C LYS A 26 -27.35 -4.07 17.67
N LEU A 27 -26.22 -3.74 18.31
CA LEU A 27 -25.45 -4.67 19.14
C LEU A 27 -25.01 -3.98 20.44
N ASP A 28 -25.68 -4.28 21.54
CA ASP A 28 -25.31 -3.78 22.87
C ASP A 28 -24.46 -4.82 23.60
N LYS A 29 -23.21 -4.49 23.95
CA LYS A 29 -22.26 -5.36 24.67
C LYS A 29 -22.77 -5.85 26.03
N ASN A 30 -23.78 -5.19 26.60
CA ASN A 30 -24.39 -5.57 27.87
C ASN A 30 -25.57 -6.56 27.69
N LYS A 31 -26.00 -6.82 26.45
CA LYS A 31 -27.16 -7.66 26.11
C LYS A 31 -26.80 -8.81 25.16
N SER A 32 -25.87 -8.56 24.24
CA SER A 32 -25.45 -9.51 23.20
C SER A 32 -24.20 -10.29 23.58
N ASP A 33 -24.15 -11.54 23.16
CA ASP A 33 -23.00 -12.42 23.32
C ASP A 33 -22.07 -12.45 22.09
N GLU A 34 -20.98 -13.22 22.18
CA GLU A 34 -20.02 -13.38 21.08
C GLU A 34 -20.61 -14.07 19.84
N ASN A 35 -21.67 -14.89 20.00
CA ASN A 35 -22.33 -15.59 18.90
C ASN A 35 -23.27 -14.65 18.13
N GLU A 36 -23.99 -13.76 18.84
CA GLU A 36 -24.80 -12.70 18.25
C GLU A 36 -23.94 -11.73 17.44
N LEU A 37 -22.77 -11.34 17.95
CA LEU A 37 -21.80 -10.55 17.19
C LEU A 37 -21.37 -11.26 15.90
N LYS A 38 -20.92 -12.52 16.00
CA LYS A 38 -20.50 -13.31 14.82
C LYS A 38 -21.61 -13.44 13.78
N LYS A 39 -22.84 -13.71 14.24
CA LYS A 39 -24.01 -13.79 13.35
C LYS A 39 -24.29 -12.45 12.67
N THR A 40 -24.27 -11.35 13.43
CA THR A 40 -24.45 -9.99 12.92
C THR A 40 -23.41 -9.64 11.84
N VAL A 41 -22.12 -9.93 12.08
CA VAL A 41 -21.05 -9.72 11.09
C VAL A 41 -21.26 -10.58 9.84
N ILE A 42 -21.68 -11.83 9.99
CA ILE A 42 -22.01 -12.73 8.86
C ILE A 42 -23.18 -12.19 8.02
N ASP A 43 -24.24 -11.71 8.66
CA ASP A 43 -25.45 -11.24 7.98
C ASP A 43 -25.18 -9.90 7.26
N ILE A 44 -24.46 -8.96 7.90
CA ILE A 44 -23.91 -7.75 7.26
C ILE A 44 -23.06 -8.10 6.02
N ASN A 45 -22.17 -9.09 6.14
CA ASN A 45 -21.28 -9.51 5.04
C ASN A 45 -22.05 -10.18 3.88
N LYS A 46 -23.23 -10.76 4.15
CA LYS A 46 -24.11 -11.38 3.13
C LYS A 46 -25.10 -10.41 2.49
N SER A 47 -25.37 -9.27 3.13
CA SER A 47 -26.37 -8.31 2.67
C SER A 47 -26.12 -7.83 1.22
N GLN A 48 -27.21 -7.52 0.51
CA GLN A 48 -27.15 -6.97 -0.84
C GLN A 48 -27.26 -5.45 -0.91
N ASN A 49 -27.61 -4.79 0.21
CA ASN A 49 -27.72 -3.33 0.27
C ASN A 49 -26.36 -2.65 0.08
N GLU A 50 -26.37 -1.47 -0.53
CA GLU A 50 -25.16 -0.68 -0.74
C GLU A 50 -24.63 -0.10 0.58
N PHE A 51 -25.53 0.32 1.47
CA PHE A 51 -25.23 0.77 2.83
C PHE A 51 -25.90 -0.13 3.86
N VAL A 52 -25.15 -0.47 4.89
CA VAL A 52 -25.62 -1.19 6.09
C VAL A 52 -25.12 -0.43 7.31
N TYR A 53 -25.93 -0.35 8.36
CA TYR A 53 -25.58 0.35 9.60
C TYR A 53 -25.40 -0.64 10.74
N LEU A 54 -24.36 -0.46 11.55
CA LEU A 54 -24.12 -1.21 12.77
C LEU A 54 -23.97 -0.23 13.93
N ILE A 55 -24.97 -0.16 14.80
CA ILE A 55 -24.97 0.69 16.00
C ILE A 55 -24.51 -0.17 17.17
N THR A 56 -23.48 0.26 17.90
CA THR A 56 -22.94 -0.51 19.03
C THR A 56 -22.23 0.35 20.07
N ASN A 57 -22.11 -0.18 21.29
CA ASN A 57 -21.24 0.33 22.35
C ASN A 57 -20.01 -0.59 22.58
N LYS A 58 -19.80 -1.62 21.74
CA LYS A 58 -18.66 -2.55 21.82
C LYS A 58 -17.38 -1.85 21.38
N GLU A 59 -16.63 -1.33 22.35
CA GLU A 59 -15.39 -0.59 22.12
C GLU A 59 -14.30 -1.45 21.48
N ASP A 60 -14.22 -2.74 21.81
CA ASP A 60 -13.24 -3.70 21.26
C ASP A 60 -13.73 -4.42 19.99
N LEU A 61 -14.66 -3.82 19.24
CA LEU A 61 -15.05 -4.33 17.92
C LEU A 61 -13.84 -4.32 17.00
N PHE A 62 -13.41 -5.48 16.50
CA PHE A 62 -12.37 -5.60 15.48
C PHE A 62 -12.58 -6.92 14.72
N GLU A 63 -13.44 -6.86 13.71
CA GLU A 63 -14.01 -8.02 13.03
C GLU A 63 -13.90 -7.86 11.50
N PHE A 64 -13.86 -8.97 10.77
CA PHE A 64 -13.75 -8.96 9.32
C PHE A 64 -15.07 -8.53 8.64
N PHE A 65 -15.11 -7.29 8.15
CA PHE A 65 -16.16 -6.79 7.27
C PHE A 65 -15.72 -6.83 5.80
N ASN A 66 -16.52 -7.41 4.91
CA ASN A 66 -16.21 -7.49 3.47
C ASN A 66 -16.66 -6.25 2.67
N ARG A 67 -16.64 -5.08 3.33
CA ARG A 67 -17.15 -3.77 2.87
C ARG A 67 -16.20 -2.66 3.32
N ASN A 68 -16.27 -1.48 2.71
CA ASN A 68 -15.62 -0.31 3.32
C ASN A 68 -16.29 0.05 4.65
N ILE A 69 -15.48 0.48 5.62
CA ILE A 69 -15.96 0.86 6.94
C ILE A 69 -15.99 2.39 7.05
N ILE A 70 -17.12 2.93 7.50
CA ILE A 70 -17.23 4.32 7.96
C ILE A 70 -17.50 4.23 9.45
N CYS A 71 -16.62 4.77 10.28
CA CYS A 71 -16.79 4.80 11.73
C CYS A 71 -17.31 6.16 12.16
N GLU A 72 -18.31 6.19 13.03
CA GLU A 72 -18.76 7.41 13.69
C GLU A 72 -18.71 7.19 15.20
N LYS A 73 -18.27 8.20 15.95
CA LYS A 73 -18.43 8.25 17.40
C LYS A 73 -19.46 9.31 17.75
N MET A 74 -20.57 8.87 18.31
CA MET A 74 -21.55 9.77 18.94
C MET A 74 -21.16 9.96 20.39
N THR A 75 -20.89 11.20 20.79
CA THR A 75 -20.67 11.56 22.19
C THR A 75 -21.78 12.48 22.70
N ASN A 76 -22.25 12.21 23.91
CA ASN A 76 -23.20 13.05 24.63
C ASN A 76 -22.50 14.23 25.34
N ASP A 77 -21.23 14.47 25.03
CA ASP A 77 -20.39 15.45 25.69
C ASP A 77 -20.79 16.87 25.29
N LYS A 78 -21.27 17.64 26.26
CA LYS A 78 -21.55 19.08 26.13
C LYS A 78 -20.26 19.90 26.09
N PHE A 79 -19.37 19.67 25.12
CA PHE A 79 -18.33 20.64 24.81
C PHE A 79 -18.94 21.77 23.98
N GLY A 80 -19.56 22.72 24.68
CA GLY A 80 -20.06 23.95 24.09
C GLY A 80 -18.91 24.77 23.54
N PHE A 81 -18.81 24.85 22.21
CA PHE A 81 -18.34 26.08 21.59
C PHE A 81 -19.48 27.10 21.71
N GLU A 82 -19.34 28.05 22.63
CA GLU A 82 -20.18 29.26 22.63
C GLU A 82 -19.84 30.10 21.39
N SER A 83 -20.43 29.76 20.25
CA SER A 83 -20.55 30.69 19.13
C SER A 83 -21.82 31.52 19.34
N GLU A 84 -21.67 32.82 19.60
CA GLU A 84 -22.73 33.76 20.01
C GLU A 84 -23.89 33.95 19.00
N PHE A 85 -23.96 33.18 17.92
CA PHE A 85 -24.81 33.45 16.76
C PHE A 85 -25.98 32.50 16.51
N PHE A 86 -26.08 31.35 17.20
CA PHE A 86 -27.27 30.49 17.09
C PHE A 86 -27.61 29.76 18.39
N ASN A 87 -28.86 29.93 18.85
CA ASN A 87 -29.52 28.99 19.76
C ASN A 87 -29.80 27.69 19.00
N VAL A 88 -28.80 26.81 18.92
CA VAL A 88 -28.98 25.42 18.49
C VAL A 88 -29.16 24.55 19.74
N ASP A 89 -30.20 23.73 19.77
CA ASP A 89 -30.27 22.59 20.70
C ASP A 89 -29.18 21.57 20.30
N ILE A 90 -27.94 21.77 20.76
CA ILE A 90 -26.82 20.86 20.49
C ILE A 90 -27.01 19.60 21.35
N LYS A 91 -27.85 18.68 20.85
CA LYS A 91 -27.83 17.27 21.25
C LYS A 91 -26.85 16.52 20.34
N ASN A 92 -25.79 16.02 20.98
CA ASN A 92 -24.75 15.16 20.43
C ASN A 92 -23.74 15.86 19.51
N ILE A 93 -22.45 15.72 19.84
CA ILE A 93 -21.36 16.02 18.92
C ILE A 93 -21.00 14.72 18.20
N THR A 94 -21.04 14.74 16.87
CA THR A 94 -20.75 13.58 16.02
C THR A 94 -19.37 13.73 15.38
N ASN A 95 -18.46 12.81 15.69
CA ASN A 95 -17.16 12.72 15.01
C ASN A 95 -17.18 11.56 14.00
N GLU A 96 -17.15 11.87 12.70
CA GLU A 96 -17.16 10.87 11.62
C GLU A 96 -15.77 10.65 11.01
N PHE A 97 -15.42 9.39 10.79
CA PHE A 97 -14.14 8.92 10.27
C PHE A 97 -14.38 7.90 9.15
N LYS A 98 -13.91 8.17 7.92
CA LYS A 98 -14.08 7.26 6.77
C LYS A 98 -12.84 6.40 6.55
N ILE A 99 -13.00 5.08 6.56
CA ILE A 99 -11.92 4.08 6.45
C ILE A 99 -12.16 3.22 5.19
N SER A 100 -11.62 3.69 4.06
CA SER A 100 -11.73 2.98 2.79
C SER A 100 -10.77 1.79 2.75
N LEU A 101 -11.30 0.57 2.88
CA LEU A 101 -10.51 -0.66 3.00
C LEU A 101 -10.41 -1.47 1.70
N GLU A 102 -11.41 -1.40 0.80
CA GLU A 102 -11.62 -2.32 -0.34
C GLU A 102 -10.50 -2.37 -1.41
N GLN A 103 -9.40 -1.62 -1.28
CA GLN A 103 -8.32 -1.57 -2.27
C GLN A 103 -6.98 -2.18 -1.80
N ASN A 104 -6.82 -2.52 -0.52
CA ASN A 104 -5.55 -2.19 0.15
C ASN A 104 -4.33 -3.13 0.08
N LEU A 105 -4.41 -4.39 -0.35
CA LEU A 105 -3.23 -5.28 -0.32
C LEU A 105 -2.94 -5.99 -1.64
N GLU A 106 -3.89 -6.77 -2.17
CA GLU A 106 -3.68 -7.51 -3.41
C GLU A 106 -3.66 -6.57 -4.62
N ASN A 107 -4.62 -5.65 -4.74
CA ASN A 107 -4.60 -4.64 -5.80
C ASN A 107 -3.46 -3.61 -5.63
N ASN A 108 -3.12 -3.23 -4.40
CA ASN A 108 -2.12 -2.20 -4.16
C ASN A 108 -0.67 -2.71 -4.23
N LEU A 109 -0.32 -3.90 -3.71
CA LEU A 109 1.07 -4.39 -3.74
C LEU A 109 1.42 -5.21 -4.98
N TYR A 110 0.44 -5.74 -5.70
CA TYR A 110 0.68 -6.62 -6.86
C TYR A 110 0.78 -5.85 -8.19
N PHE A 111 0.13 -4.68 -8.30
CA PHE A 111 0.17 -3.83 -9.50
C PHE A 111 1.22 -2.70 -9.45
N ILE A 112 1.89 -2.49 -8.31
CA ILE A 112 2.91 -1.45 -8.19
C ILE A 112 4.24 -1.86 -8.84
N ILE A 113 4.72 -1.01 -9.75
CA ILE A 113 6.12 -0.99 -10.17
C ILE A 113 6.91 -0.59 -8.92
N LYS A 114 7.72 -1.52 -8.40
CA LYS A 114 8.18 -1.59 -6.99
C LYS A 114 9.15 -0.48 -6.54
N GLU A 115 8.75 0.78 -6.66
CA GLU A 115 9.42 1.87 -5.97
C GLU A 115 9.15 1.80 -4.46
N TYR A 116 10.23 1.83 -3.68
CA TYR A 116 10.17 1.72 -2.22
C TYR A 116 9.34 2.84 -1.57
N ASN A 117 9.22 4.01 -2.23
CA ASN A 117 8.39 5.12 -1.79
C ASN A 117 6.89 4.79 -1.85
N GLU A 118 6.42 4.19 -2.95
CA GLU A 118 5.00 3.84 -3.09
C GLU A 118 4.60 2.73 -2.11
N ILE A 119 5.47 1.72 -1.95
CA ILE A 119 5.30 0.65 -0.95
C ILE A 119 5.23 1.27 0.46
N LYS A 120 6.17 2.16 0.83
CA LYS A 120 6.14 2.86 2.13
C LYS A 120 4.84 3.63 2.31
N ASN A 121 4.36 4.33 1.29
CA ASN A 121 3.13 5.13 1.33
C ASN A 121 1.88 4.27 1.56
N ILE A 122 1.81 3.04 1.03
CA ILE A 122 0.73 2.09 1.34
C ILE A 122 0.75 1.68 2.81
N PHE A 123 1.92 1.28 3.31
CA PHE A 123 2.06 0.87 4.71
C PHE A 123 1.69 2.02 5.66
N ILE A 124 2.17 3.25 5.39
CA ILE A 124 1.78 4.47 6.14
C ILE A 124 0.27 4.65 6.12
N ARG A 125 -0.33 4.80 4.93
CA ARG A 125 -1.77 5.12 4.78
C ARG A 125 -2.66 4.10 5.47
N ASN A 126 -2.37 2.80 5.32
CA ASN A 126 -3.16 1.75 5.96
C ASN A 126 -3.02 1.77 7.49
N ILE A 127 -1.77 1.84 7.98
CA ILE A 127 -1.50 1.83 9.42
C ILE A 127 -2.09 3.08 10.09
N GLU A 128 -1.98 4.26 9.48
CA GLU A 128 -2.60 5.49 9.98
C GLU A 128 -4.13 5.40 9.96
N GLN A 129 -4.73 4.97 8.86
CA GLN A 129 -6.19 4.82 8.75
C GLN A 129 -6.76 3.88 9.81
N VAL A 130 -6.10 2.75 10.09
CA VAL A 130 -6.61 1.81 11.10
C VAL A 130 -6.13 2.19 12.51
N LEU A 131 -4.83 2.31 12.80
CA LEU A 131 -4.38 2.63 14.16
C LEU A 131 -4.87 3.99 14.68
N ASN A 132 -5.04 4.99 13.81
CA ASN A 132 -5.48 6.33 14.24
C ASN A 132 -6.96 6.57 14.01
N ASN A 133 -7.51 6.36 12.82
CA ASN A 133 -8.92 6.72 12.56
C ASN A 133 -9.90 5.65 13.08
N TYR A 134 -9.59 4.36 12.95
CA TYR A 134 -10.35 3.32 13.68
C TYR A 134 -10.06 3.41 15.18
N GLY A 135 -8.77 3.50 15.53
CA GLY A 135 -8.29 3.53 16.91
C GLY A 135 -8.65 4.77 17.75
N SER A 136 -9.31 5.78 17.19
CA SER A 136 -9.90 6.91 17.93
C SER A 136 -11.37 6.65 18.34
N VAL A 137 -12.04 5.76 17.61
CA VAL A 137 -13.44 5.35 17.86
C VAL A 137 -13.47 4.07 18.68
N PHE A 138 -12.69 3.05 18.28
CA PHE A 138 -12.67 1.71 18.84
C PHE A 138 -11.29 1.36 19.45
N GLN A 139 -11.29 0.54 20.49
CA GLN A 139 -10.10 0.03 21.14
C GLN A 139 -9.47 -1.10 20.30
N ILE A 140 -8.22 -0.91 19.89
CA ILE A 140 -7.40 -1.95 19.25
C ILE A 140 -6.58 -2.66 20.32
N ASP A 141 -6.75 -3.98 20.46
CA ASP A 141 -5.92 -4.79 21.35
C ASP A 141 -4.48 -4.88 20.80
N ILE A 142 -3.61 -4.01 21.31
CA ILE A 142 -2.19 -3.95 20.95
C ILE A 142 -1.49 -5.27 21.25
N LYS A 143 -1.85 -6.01 22.32
CA LYS A 143 -1.20 -7.27 22.68
C LYS A 143 -1.55 -8.38 21.69
N ARG A 144 -2.82 -8.48 21.25
CA ARG A 144 -3.21 -9.36 20.14
C ARG A 144 -2.57 -8.91 18.82
N LEU A 145 -2.58 -7.62 18.52
CA LEU A 145 -1.99 -7.07 17.29
C LEU A 145 -0.49 -7.40 17.15
N VAL A 146 0.31 -7.28 18.22
CA VAL A 146 1.75 -7.62 18.20
C VAL A 146 2.08 -9.08 18.52
N LYS A 147 1.07 -9.91 18.82
CA LYS A 147 1.23 -11.34 19.20
C LYS A 147 2.07 -12.10 18.18
N ASN A 148 3.12 -12.78 18.66
CA ASN A 148 4.09 -13.54 17.84
C ASN A 148 4.98 -12.70 16.89
N THR A 149 5.00 -11.37 17.03
CA THR A 149 5.99 -10.50 16.36
C THR A 149 7.24 -10.31 17.23
N ALA A 150 8.20 -9.51 16.75
CA ALA A 150 9.37 -9.09 17.52
C ALA A 150 9.17 -7.77 18.29
N TYR A 151 8.03 -7.09 18.16
CA TYR A 151 7.75 -5.87 18.93
C TYR A 151 7.57 -6.20 20.41
N LYS A 152 8.17 -5.38 21.28
CA LYS A 152 8.08 -5.49 22.74
C LYS A 152 7.43 -4.21 23.30
N VAL A 153 6.11 -4.12 23.15
CA VAL A 153 5.33 -2.91 23.45
C VAL A 153 4.03 -3.28 24.15
N ASN A 154 3.55 -2.38 25.01
CA ASN A 154 2.28 -2.50 25.73
C ASN A 154 1.30 -1.38 25.37
N SER A 155 1.76 -0.29 24.74
CA SER A 155 0.93 0.85 24.34
C SER A 155 0.90 1.08 22.82
N LYS A 156 -0.10 1.83 22.36
CA LYS A 156 -0.22 2.27 20.97
C LYS A 156 0.96 3.17 20.57
N ASP A 157 1.37 4.08 21.45
CA ASP A 157 2.42 5.08 21.15
C ASP A 157 3.81 4.44 21.04
N GLU A 158 4.11 3.46 21.92
CA GLU A 158 5.30 2.62 21.78
C GLU A 158 5.32 1.86 20.44
N LEU A 159 4.18 1.29 20.04
CA LEU A 159 4.06 0.58 18.77
C LEU A 159 4.27 1.52 17.57
N ILE A 160 3.67 2.71 17.58
CA ILE A 160 3.82 3.72 16.51
C ILE A 160 5.30 4.11 16.36
N ASN A 161 6.02 4.34 17.47
CA ASN A 161 7.44 4.66 17.42
C ASN A 161 8.27 3.55 16.75
N LEU A 162 8.02 2.28 17.08
CA LEU A 162 8.75 1.16 16.46
C LEU A 162 8.33 0.92 15.00
N ILE A 163 7.06 1.13 14.64
CA ILE A 163 6.60 1.10 13.25
C ILE A 163 7.31 2.19 12.43
N ASN A 164 7.49 3.39 12.99
CA ASN A 164 8.22 4.47 12.33
C ASN A 164 9.70 4.11 12.08
N GLU A 165 10.34 3.34 12.97
CA GLU A 165 11.67 2.76 12.68
C GLU A 165 11.63 1.81 11.48
N ASP A 166 10.66 0.90 11.42
CA ASP A 166 10.52 -0.03 10.28
C ASP A 166 10.21 0.69 8.95
N LEU A 167 9.37 1.73 8.98
CA LEU A 167 9.05 2.57 7.82
C LEU A 167 10.28 3.39 7.35
N ASN A 168 11.13 3.82 8.27
CA ASN A 168 12.40 4.46 7.94
C ASN A 168 13.42 3.46 7.37
N LEU A 169 13.36 2.18 7.77
CA LEU A 169 14.18 1.12 7.17
C LEU A 169 13.81 0.88 5.71
N ILE A 170 12.53 0.98 5.34
CA ILE A 170 12.09 0.91 3.93
C ILE A 170 12.77 2.03 3.11
N SER A 171 12.76 3.27 3.60
CA SER A 171 13.46 4.37 2.90
C SER A 171 14.99 4.25 2.91
N PHE A 172 15.59 3.75 4.00
CA PHE A 172 17.06 3.72 4.12
C PHE A 172 17.71 2.54 3.38
N LYS A 173 17.10 1.35 3.49
CA LYS A 173 17.68 0.09 3.06
C LYS A 173 16.80 -0.69 2.09
N GLN A 174 15.60 -0.21 1.78
CA GLN A 174 14.62 -0.90 0.95
C GLN A 174 14.31 -2.30 1.54
N ILE A 175 14.22 -2.38 2.88
CA ILE A 175 13.87 -3.62 3.60
C ILE A 175 12.56 -3.39 4.34
N ILE A 176 11.58 -4.28 4.11
CA ILE A 176 10.34 -4.38 4.89
C ILE A 176 10.55 -5.46 5.94
N THR A 177 10.46 -5.16 7.23
CA THR A 177 10.65 -6.18 8.26
C THR A 177 9.44 -7.12 8.34
N SER A 178 9.68 -8.39 8.67
CA SER A 178 8.58 -9.37 8.78
C SER A 178 7.60 -9.02 9.91
N ARG A 179 8.05 -8.26 10.94
CA ARG A 179 7.19 -7.75 12.01
C ARG A 179 6.22 -6.68 11.49
N LEU A 180 6.68 -5.76 10.65
CA LEU A 180 5.83 -4.73 10.03
C LEU A 180 4.78 -5.37 9.11
N CYS A 181 5.15 -6.36 8.30
CA CYS A 181 4.20 -7.11 7.46
C CYS A 181 3.06 -7.76 8.28
N ILE A 182 3.35 -8.27 9.48
CA ILE A 182 2.33 -8.86 10.35
C ILE A 182 1.34 -7.80 10.83
N ILE A 183 1.82 -6.66 11.32
CA ILE A 183 0.95 -5.56 11.78
C ILE A 183 0.08 -5.05 10.63
N PHE A 184 0.70 -4.71 9.50
CA PHE A 184 0.00 -4.20 8.32
C PHE A 184 -1.05 -5.18 7.78
N TYR A 185 -0.78 -6.50 7.74
CA TYR A 185 -1.78 -7.50 7.37
C TYR A 185 -2.97 -7.51 8.33
N ARG A 186 -2.71 -7.60 9.64
CA ARG A 186 -3.75 -7.70 10.68
C ARG A 186 -4.68 -6.49 10.68
N LEU A 187 -4.11 -5.31 10.48
CA LEU A 187 -4.86 -4.05 10.33
C LEU A 187 -5.63 -4.00 9.01
N THR A 188 -5.03 -4.41 7.88
CA THR A 188 -5.70 -4.38 6.57
C THR A 188 -6.92 -5.31 6.52
N TYR A 189 -6.81 -6.51 7.08
CA TYR A 189 -7.84 -7.54 7.01
C TYR A 189 -8.71 -7.66 8.27
N PHE A 190 -8.55 -6.75 9.24
CA PHE A 190 -9.29 -6.78 10.51
C PHE A 190 -9.25 -8.15 11.24
N ASP A 191 -8.12 -8.84 11.11
CA ASP A 191 -7.88 -10.18 11.68
C ASP A 191 -6.63 -10.13 12.57
N LEU A 192 -6.82 -9.91 13.88
CA LEU A 192 -5.71 -9.87 14.84
C LEU A 192 -5.08 -11.25 15.11
N ASP A 193 -5.80 -12.34 14.86
CA ASP A 193 -5.32 -13.69 15.16
C ASP A 193 -4.66 -14.39 13.95
N ALA A 194 -4.69 -13.76 12.78
CA ALA A 194 -3.91 -14.10 11.59
C ALA A 194 -2.50 -14.58 11.96
N SER A 195 -2.17 -15.81 11.53
CA SER A 195 -0.90 -16.44 11.89
C SER A 195 0.28 -15.80 11.15
N LYS A 196 1.43 -15.65 11.81
CA LYS A 196 2.66 -15.19 11.14
C LYS A 196 3.09 -16.06 9.96
N ALA A 197 2.68 -17.33 9.93
CA ALA A 197 3.00 -18.27 8.86
C ALA A 197 2.15 -18.07 7.60
N SER A 198 0.83 -17.87 7.75
CA SER A 198 -0.06 -17.53 6.63
C SER A 198 0.32 -16.17 6.04
N ILE A 199 0.53 -15.16 6.89
CA ILE A 199 1.02 -13.83 6.49
C ILE A 199 2.36 -13.96 5.76
N GLY A 200 3.32 -14.72 6.32
CA GLY A 200 4.64 -14.94 5.72
C GLY A 200 4.58 -15.48 4.28
N ARG A 201 3.66 -16.41 3.97
CA ARG A 201 3.46 -16.93 2.61
C ARG A 201 3.00 -15.84 1.64
N ILE A 202 2.06 -15.00 2.05
CA ILE A 202 1.52 -13.91 1.22
C ILE A 202 2.63 -12.90 0.89
N PHE A 203 3.38 -12.44 1.88
CA PHE A 203 4.50 -11.51 1.64
C PHE A 203 5.66 -12.15 0.87
N THR A 204 5.88 -13.47 1.01
CA THR A 204 6.86 -14.21 0.20
C THR A 204 6.49 -14.21 -1.28
N ASN A 205 5.21 -14.40 -1.60
CA ASN A 205 4.73 -14.35 -2.99
C ASN A 205 4.87 -12.94 -3.61
N ILE A 206 4.77 -11.88 -2.80
CA ILE A 206 4.87 -10.48 -3.26
C ILE A 206 6.33 -10.05 -3.41
N PHE A 207 7.20 -10.34 -2.43
CA PHE A 207 8.55 -9.77 -2.32
C PHE A 207 9.71 -10.76 -2.49
N GLY A 208 9.44 -12.07 -2.57
CA GLY A 208 10.46 -13.12 -2.53
C GLY A 208 10.73 -13.62 -1.11
N GLU A 209 11.69 -14.53 -0.94
CA GLU A 209 11.97 -15.16 0.36
C GLU A 209 12.39 -14.15 1.45
N SER A 210 11.99 -14.41 2.69
CA SER A 210 12.42 -13.59 3.83
C SER A 210 13.86 -13.92 4.23
N GLU A 211 14.73 -12.92 4.24
CA GLU A 211 16.14 -13.04 4.64
C GLU A 211 16.35 -12.66 6.11
N SER A 212 17.52 -12.99 6.66
CA SER A 212 17.97 -12.52 7.98
C SER A 212 19.02 -11.42 7.84
N PHE A 213 18.74 -10.25 8.39
CA PHE A 213 19.60 -9.07 8.30
C PHE A 213 20.30 -8.80 9.63
N LYS A 214 21.56 -8.38 9.56
CA LYS A 214 22.33 -7.81 10.68
C LYS A 214 23.07 -6.58 10.18
N ILE A 215 22.55 -5.40 10.46
CA ILE A 215 23.00 -4.13 9.84
C ILE A 215 23.26 -3.09 10.93
N ASN A 216 24.34 -2.32 10.78
CA ASN A 216 24.57 -1.11 11.55
C ASN A 216 23.74 0.03 10.93
N LEU A 217 22.73 0.51 11.66
CA LEU A 217 21.77 1.51 11.21
C LEU A 217 22.09 2.92 11.75
N ASN A 218 22.95 3.03 12.76
CA ASN A 218 23.36 4.30 13.37
C ASN A 218 24.21 5.20 12.46
N ARG A 219 24.69 4.70 11.31
CA ARG A 219 25.39 5.48 10.27
C ARG A 219 24.49 5.67 9.05
N ASN A 220 23.36 6.34 9.24
CA ASN A 220 22.46 6.73 8.15
C ASN A 220 22.55 8.26 7.90
N PRO A 221 22.43 8.71 6.65
CA PRO A 221 22.60 10.13 6.31
C PRO A 221 21.44 11.02 6.77
N ASN A 222 20.30 10.43 7.18
CA ASN A 222 19.06 11.13 7.44
C ASN A 222 18.81 11.37 8.95
N GLY A 223 19.78 11.04 9.82
CA GLY A 223 19.66 11.19 11.27
C GLY A 223 18.62 10.28 11.95
N TRP A 224 18.10 9.27 11.25
CA TRP A 224 17.09 8.36 11.80
C TRP A 224 17.65 7.51 12.93
N PHE A 225 16.87 7.35 14.00
CA PHE A 225 17.24 6.51 15.13
C PHE A 225 16.53 5.15 15.02
N PHE A 226 17.28 4.07 15.26
CA PHE A 226 16.79 2.70 15.17
C PHE A 226 17.05 1.97 16.48
N THR A 227 16.30 2.32 17.53
CA THR A 227 16.49 1.79 18.90
C THR A 227 16.34 0.27 18.95
N ASP A 228 15.40 -0.29 18.19
CA ASP A 228 15.07 -1.71 18.29
C ASP A 228 15.64 -2.60 17.18
N LEU A 229 16.18 -2.02 16.10
CA LEU A 229 16.77 -2.78 14.99
C LEU A 229 18.30 -2.69 14.88
N ASN A 230 18.93 -1.62 15.37
CA ASN A 230 20.36 -1.40 15.14
C ASN A 230 21.25 -2.52 15.72
N ASN A 231 22.13 -3.07 14.88
CA ASN A 231 23.05 -4.19 15.18
C ASN A 231 22.40 -5.50 15.68
N LYS A 232 21.07 -5.56 15.79
CA LYS A 232 20.30 -6.77 16.09
C LYS A 232 20.08 -7.59 14.81
N ILE A 233 19.79 -8.87 14.99
CA ILE A 233 19.37 -9.75 13.88
C ILE A 233 17.84 -9.66 13.77
N PHE A 234 17.34 -9.35 12.58
CA PHE A 234 15.91 -9.33 12.28
C PHE A 234 15.62 -10.01 10.94
N ARG A 235 14.37 -10.46 10.73
CA ARG A 235 13.92 -10.97 9.43
C ARG A 235 13.11 -9.93 8.67
N GLY A 236 13.21 -9.97 7.36
CA GLY A 236 12.49 -9.07 6.47
C GLY A 236 12.55 -9.53 5.03
N TYR A 237 11.96 -8.72 4.16
CA TYR A 237 11.98 -8.86 2.72
C TYR A 237 12.78 -7.70 2.16
N LYS A 238 13.76 -7.99 1.32
CA LYS A 238 14.42 -6.97 0.53
C LYS A 238 13.46 -6.59 -0.60
N ILE A 239 13.05 -5.33 -0.64
CA ILE A 239 12.50 -4.76 -1.87
C ILE A 239 13.70 -4.74 -2.82
N ASN A 240 13.79 -5.76 -3.66
CA ASN A 240 14.59 -5.65 -4.86
C ASN A 240 13.98 -4.50 -5.63
N SER A 241 14.67 -3.36 -5.67
CA SER A 241 14.40 -2.38 -6.70
C SER A 241 14.36 -3.16 -8.02
N LEU A 242 13.27 -3.01 -8.77
CA LEU A 242 13.43 -3.20 -10.21
C LEU A 242 14.58 -2.29 -10.58
N PRO A 243 15.67 -2.81 -11.18
CA PRO A 243 16.78 -1.96 -11.53
C PRO A 243 16.23 -0.79 -12.34
N THR A 244 16.74 0.39 -12.02
CA THR A 244 16.49 1.59 -12.81
C THR A 244 16.70 1.26 -14.29
N LEU A 245 15.91 1.89 -15.15
CA LEU A 245 15.60 1.48 -16.54
C LEU A 245 16.81 1.21 -17.46
N SER A 246 18.03 1.47 -16.99
CA SER A 246 19.32 1.06 -17.56
C SER A 246 19.73 -0.40 -17.31
N THR A 247 19.07 -1.21 -16.45
CA THR A 247 19.66 -2.50 -15.99
C THR A 247 18.80 -3.80 -15.88
N LEU A 248 17.50 -3.85 -16.23
CA LEU A 248 16.81 -5.10 -16.65
C LEU A 248 15.81 -4.80 -17.78
N PRO A 249 15.45 -5.80 -18.62
CA PRO A 249 14.87 -5.54 -19.92
C PRO A 249 13.36 -5.31 -19.85
N ILE A 250 12.85 -4.70 -20.91
CA ILE A 250 11.55 -4.02 -20.94
C ILE A 250 10.48 -5.07 -21.20
N ASN A 251 9.49 -5.17 -20.30
CA ASN A 251 8.43 -6.18 -20.32
C ASN A 251 7.37 -5.92 -21.43
N ASN A 252 7.84 -5.82 -22.67
CA ASN A 252 7.08 -5.68 -23.90
C ASN A 252 6.86 -7.06 -24.52
N GLU A 253 5.89 -7.17 -25.42
CA GLU A 253 5.62 -8.37 -26.22
C GLU A 253 6.88 -8.91 -26.92
N SER A 254 7.78 -8.02 -27.35
CA SER A 254 9.10 -8.35 -27.92
C SER A 254 9.95 -9.24 -27.01
N ASP A 255 10.03 -8.95 -25.70
CA ASP A 255 10.86 -9.71 -24.76
C ASP A 255 10.33 -11.14 -24.54
N LEU A 256 9.01 -11.30 -24.54
CA LEU A 256 8.37 -12.62 -24.52
C LEU A 256 8.64 -13.38 -25.83
N LYS A 257 8.50 -12.71 -26.98
CA LYS A 257 8.85 -13.25 -28.30
C LYS A 257 10.32 -13.70 -28.35
N ILE A 258 11.28 -12.91 -27.86
CA ILE A 258 12.70 -13.27 -27.76
C ILE A 258 12.96 -14.42 -26.77
N LYS A 259 12.27 -14.45 -25.61
CA LYS A 259 12.42 -15.54 -24.62
C LYS A 259 11.92 -16.88 -25.14
N ILE A 260 10.79 -16.87 -25.85
CA ILE A 260 10.25 -18.04 -26.58
C ILE A 260 11.24 -18.46 -27.66
N ALA A 261 11.73 -17.51 -28.48
CA ALA A 261 12.69 -17.79 -29.55
C ALA A 261 13.97 -18.47 -29.05
N LYS A 262 14.59 -17.96 -27.98
CA LYS A 262 15.78 -18.57 -27.35
C LYS A 262 15.53 -20.01 -26.92
N LYS A 263 14.35 -20.31 -26.37
CA LYS A 263 13.95 -21.69 -25.96
C LYS A 263 13.64 -22.60 -27.15
N LEU A 264 13.11 -22.08 -28.26
CA LEU A 264 12.89 -22.87 -29.48
C LEU A 264 14.22 -23.21 -30.17
N LEU A 265 15.14 -22.24 -30.25
CA LEU A 265 16.47 -22.41 -30.83
C LEU A 265 17.34 -23.38 -30.03
N SER A 266 17.27 -23.36 -28.68
CA SER A 266 17.97 -24.35 -27.86
C SER A 266 17.46 -25.78 -28.03
N ASN A 267 16.29 -25.97 -28.66
CA ASN A 267 15.75 -27.27 -29.06
C ASN A 267 16.02 -27.58 -30.56
N ASN A 268 17.03 -26.95 -31.16
CA ASN A 268 17.47 -27.13 -32.55
C ASN A 268 16.41 -26.83 -33.64
N ILE A 269 15.39 -26.03 -33.32
CA ILE A 269 14.41 -25.55 -34.31
C ILE A 269 15.10 -24.52 -35.23
N LYS A 270 14.85 -24.60 -36.54
CA LYS A 270 15.50 -23.72 -37.54
C LYS A 270 15.12 -22.25 -37.31
N LEU A 271 16.12 -21.38 -37.29
CA LEU A 271 15.98 -19.95 -37.02
C LEU A 271 14.90 -19.24 -37.87
N LYS A 272 14.81 -19.56 -39.17
CA LYS A 272 13.78 -19.01 -40.06
C LYS A 272 12.35 -19.29 -39.56
N ILE A 273 12.09 -20.51 -39.06
CA ILE A 273 10.78 -20.92 -38.53
C ILE A 273 10.49 -20.16 -37.22
N VAL A 274 11.51 -19.98 -36.39
CA VAL A 274 11.38 -19.24 -35.11
C VAL A 274 11.11 -17.76 -35.36
N ALA A 275 11.80 -17.14 -36.32
CA ALA A 275 11.61 -15.74 -36.71
C ALA A 275 10.19 -15.48 -37.25
N GLU A 276 9.71 -16.35 -38.13
CA GLU A 276 8.35 -16.31 -38.69
C GLU A 276 7.28 -16.48 -37.60
N ALA A 277 7.45 -17.45 -36.68
CA ALA A 277 6.50 -17.72 -35.60
C ALA A 277 6.40 -16.62 -34.53
N ILE A 278 7.37 -15.71 -34.46
CA ILE A 278 7.33 -14.54 -33.55
C ILE A 278 7.14 -13.21 -34.30
N GLU A 279 6.86 -13.25 -35.61
CA GLU A 279 6.63 -12.08 -36.46
C GLU A 279 7.83 -11.10 -36.51
N MET A 280 9.06 -11.62 -36.45
CA MET A 280 10.30 -10.83 -36.44
C MET A 280 11.19 -11.19 -37.64
N LYS A 281 11.95 -10.23 -38.16
CA LYS A 281 12.91 -10.52 -39.25
C LYS A 281 14.07 -11.39 -38.76
N GLU A 282 14.57 -12.30 -39.59
CA GLU A 282 15.63 -13.23 -39.19
C GLU A 282 16.91 -12.52 -38.73
N GLU A 283 17.28 -11.39 -39.36
CA GLU A 283 18.46 -10.60 -38.97
C GLU A 283 18.25 -9.82 -37.67
N GLU A 284 17.05 -9.30 -37.44
CA GLU A 284 16.67 -8.63 -36.20
C GLU A 284 16.73 -9.62 -35.02
N LEU A 285 16.21 -10.83 -35.21
CA LEU A 285 16.30 -11.91 -34.24
C LEU A 285 17.76 -12.35 -33.97
N LYS A 286 18.63 -12.40 -35.00
CA LYS A 286 20.07 -12.66 -34.80
C LYS A 286 20.70 -11.62 -33.88
N ASN A 287 20.38 -10.34 -34.08
CA ASN A 287 20.90 -9.25 -33.25
C ASN A 287 20.45 -9.38 -31.79
N PHE A 288 19.19 -9.72 -31.51
CA PHE A 288 18.69 -9.93 -30.13
C PHE A 288 19.24 -11.18 -29.41
N ILE A 289 19.78 -12.15 -30.15
CA ILE A 289 20.27 -13.42 -29.59
C ILE A 289 21.79 -13.46 -29.48
N TYR A 290 22.51 -12.91 -30.46
CA TYR A 290 23.97 -13.01 -30.57
C TYR A 290 24.68 -11.64 -30.52
N GLY A 291 23.93 -10.53 -30.51
CA GLY A 291 24.48 -9.18 -30.53
C GLY A 291 24.99 -8.70 -29.17
N ASN A 292 26.32 -8.74 -28.99
CA ASN A 292 27.02 -7.59 -28.42
C ASN A 292 28.53 -7.67 -28.73
N ASN A 293 28.97 -6.94 -29.77
CA ASN A 293 30.34 -6.42 -29.90
C ASN A 293 30.41 -5.37 -31.02
N SER A 294 31.20 -4.31 -30.76
CA SER A 294 31.59 -3.20 -31.67
C SER A 294 30.49 -2.32 -32.30
N SER A 295 30.31 -1.14 -31.69
CA SER A 295 30.27 0.18 -32.35
C SER A 295 29.92 0.26 -33.86
N SER A 296 28.67 0.64 -34.16
CA SER A 296 28.34 1.90 -34.88
C SER A 296 26.89 1.88 -35.38
N LEU A 297 26.10 2.86 -34.95
CA LEU A 297 24.92 3.30 -35.69
C LEU A 297 24.68 4.77 -35.35
N ASN A 298 25.28 5.63 -36.18
CA ASN A 298 24.96 7.05 -36.22
C ASN A 298 23.45 7.19 -36.41
N ILE A 299 22.77 7.85 -35.46
CA ILE A 299 21.42 8.35 -35.68
C ILE A 299 21.54 9.57 -36.59
N ASN A 300 21.66 9.31 -37.90
CA ASN A 300 21.54 10.33 -38.93
C ASN A 300 20.09 10.81 -38.94
N ASN A 301 19.83 11.93 -38.26
CA ASN A 301 18.57 12.66 -38.29
C ASN A 301 18.31 13.26 -39.69
N ASN A 302 17.91 12.41 -40.64
CA ASN A 302 17.41 12.80 -41.96
C ASN A 302 15.90 13.10 -41.89
N PHE A 303 15.50 14.12 -41.13
CA PHE A 303 14.23 14.79 -41.39
C PHE A 303 14.45 15.83 -42.50
N ARG A 304 14.04 15.49 -43.72
CA ARG A 304 14.06 16.44 -44.85
C ARG A 304 13.03 17.55 -44.63
N ILE A 305 13.57 18.74 -44.45
CA ILE A 305 13.09 20.06 -44.90
C ILE A 305 11.79 20.05 -45.73
N SER A 306 10.83 20.89 -45.34
CA SER A 306 9.94 21.60 -46.27
C SER A 306 10.18 23.11 -46.16
N PRO A 307 10.04 23.92 -47.23
CA PRO A 307 10.76 25.21 -47.34
C PRO A 307 9.94 26.49 -47.08
N ASN A 308 10.68 27.57 -46.75
CA ASN A 308 10.32 29.00 -46.75
C ASN A 308 9.30 29.46 -45.66
N PHE A 309 9.38 30.65 -45.07
CA PHE A 309 9.84 31.97 -45.57
C PHE A 309 10.47 32.86 -44.47
N GLY A 310 11.47 33.68 -44.85
CA GLY A 310 11.82 34.98 -44.21
C GLY A 310 12.43 34.95 -42.79
N GLN A 311 13.23 35.93 -42.32
CA GLN A 311 13.83 37.14 -42.92
C GLN A 311 15.14 37.48 -42.16
N GLN A 312 16.11 38.08 -42.88
CA GLN A 312 17.11 39.07 -42.42
C GLN A 312 18.06 38.77 -41.22
N PHE A 313 19.36 38.70 -41.54
CA PHE A 313 20.46 39.19 -40.67
C PHE A 313 20.57 40.74 -40.80
N PRO A 314 21.15 41.45 -39.80
CA PRO A 314 22.61 41.70 -39.76
C PRO A 314 23.26 41.25 -38.42
N THR A 315 24.51 40.76 -38.33
CA THR A 315 25.85 41.38 -38.55
C THR A 315 26.28 42.42 -37.49
N ILE A 316 27.60 42.43 -37.15
CA ILE A 316 28.42 43.42 -36.38
C ILE A 316 28.39 43.27 -34.82
N ILE A 317 29.50 43.30 -34.05
CA ILE A 317 30.95 43.05 -34.28
C ILE A 317 31.74 42.95 -32.92
N ASP A 318 32.93 42.29 -32.88
CA ASP A 318 34.04 42.34 -31.87
C ASP A 318 33.74 42.11 -30.33
N ASP A 319 34.66 41.84 -29.40
CA ASP A 319 36.11 41.50 -29.47
C ASP A 319 36.59 40.60 -28.29
N VAL A 320 37.70 39.90 -28.52
CA VAL A 320 38.85 39.62 -27.62
C VAL A 320 38.73 39.97 -26.11
N ARG A 321 38.92 38.97 -25.20
CA ARG A 321 40.20 38.74 -24.46
C ARG A 321 40.22 37.51 -23.52
N SER A 322 41.44 37.19 -23.10
CA SER A 322 41.94 36.02 -22.38
C SER A 322 41.96 36.12 -20.84
N TRP A 323 41.85 34.97 -20.19
CA TRP A 323 42.60 34.53 -18.98
C TRP A 323 42.50 35.38 -17.69
N ASN A 324 41.79 34.85 -16.69
CA ASN A 324 42.39 34.16 -15.52
C ASN A 324 41.35 33.30 -14.80
#